data_AF-E2AL37-F1
#
_entry.id   AF-E2AL37-F1
#
_cell.length_a   1.000
_cell.length_b   1.000
_cell.length_c   1.000
_cell.angle_alpha   90.00
_cell.angle_beta   90.00
_cell.angle_gamma   90.00
#
_symmetry.space_group_name_H-M   'P 1'
#
loop_
_entity.id
_entity.type
_entity.pdbx_description
1 polymer ?
#
loop_
_entity_poly.entity_id
_entity_poly.type
_entity_poly.pdbx_seq_one_letter_code
_entity_poly.pdbx_strand_id
1 'polypeptide(L)'
;VPDNVISFLQLGGNFSLPVTNKTKLTIDFIINFENNLRKLPPDKRVMIRNRSTSIINSIPSYQYPFTKTHNLLLQLNMTTKNFLNDNQNLIITRADKGNITVALDKDKYI
;
A
#
# COMPACT_ATOMS: atom_id res chain seq x y z
N VAL A 1 0.05 -3.34 -23.66
CA VAL A 1 0.61 -3.29 -22.30
C VAL A 1 1.49 -4.53 -22.12
N PRO A 2 2.72 -4.43 -21.61
CA PRO A 2 3.61 -5.58 -21.37
C PRO A 2 3.07 -6.58 -20.34
N ASP A 3 3.40 -7.88 -20.48
CA ASP A 3 2.88 -8.97 -19.63
C ASP A 3 3.23 -8.82 -18.15
N ASN A 4 4.42 -8.31 -17.84
CA ASN A 4 4.84 -8.05 -16.46
C ASN A 4 4.01 -6.93 -15.80
N VAL A 5 3.61 -5.91 -16.57
CA VAL A 5 2.72 -4.84 -16.12
C VAL A 5 1.31 -5.38 -15.93
N ILE A 6 0.81 -6.17 -16.87
CA ILE A 6 -0.50 -6.84 -16.76
C ILE A 6 -0.55 -7.70 -15.50
N SER A 7 0.44 -8.57 -15.30
CA SER A 7 0.53 -9.49 -14.16
C SER A 7 0.52 -8.73 -12.82
N PHE A 8 1.18 -7.58 -12.76
CA PHE A 8 1.18 -6.75 -11.56
C PHE A 8 -0.16 -6.02 -11.35
N LEU A 9 -0.76 -5.45 -12.40
CA LEU A 9 -2.04 -4.75 -12.33
C LEU A 9 -3.20 -5.70 -11.94
N GLN A 10 -3.10 -6.98 -12.29
CA GLN A 10 -4.07 -8.01 -11.88
C GLN A 10 -4.14 -8.21 -10.36
N LEU A 11 -3.12 -7.82 -9.60
CA LEU A 11 -3.16 -7.89 -8.14
C LEU A 11 -4.20 -6.92 -7.53
N GLY A 12 -4.50 -5.82 -8.24
CA GLY A 12 -5.50 -4.84 -7.84
C GLY A 12 -5.05 -3.84 -6.76
N GLY A 13 -5.90 -2.83 -6.54
CA GLY A 13 -5.59 -1.72 -5.64
C GLY A 13 -5.53 -2.07 -4.14
N ASN A 14 -6.12 -3.19 -3.73
CA ASN A 14 -6.10 -3.65 -2.33
C ASN A 14 -4.94 -4.60 -2.02
N PHE A 15 -4.07 -4.88 -3.00
CA PHE A 15 -2.91 -5.73 -2.77
C PHE A 15 -1.88 -5.02 -1.88
N SER A 16 -1.47 -5.68 -0.79
CA SER A 16 -0.47 -5.12 0.13
C SER A 16 0.94 -5.29 -0.45
N LEU A 17 1.58 -4.18 -0.79
CA LEU A 17 2.97 -4.18 -1.24
C LEU A 17 3.96 -4.24 -0.07
N PRO A 18 5.18 -4.74 -0.31
CA PRO A 18 6.28 -4.63 0.63
C PRO A 18 6.51 -3.21 1.13
N VAL A 19 6.75 -3.07 2.43
CA VAL A 19 7.02 -1.77 3.06
C VAL A 19 8.38 -1.24 2.60
N THR A 20 8.37 -0.10 1.92
CA THR A 20 9.59 0.60 1.49
C THR A 20 10.01 1.70 2.46
N ASN A 21 9.06 2.38 3.10
CA ASN A 21 9.33 3.48 4.03
C ASN A 21 8.74 3.16 5.42
N LYS A 22 9.59 2.60 6.29
CA LYS A 22 9.21 2.23 7.66
C LYS A 22 8.86 3.45 8.51
N THR A 23 9.60 4.55 8.37
CA THR A 23 9.34 5.78 9.13
C THR A 23 7.95 6.32 8.85
N LYS A 24 7.60 6.43 7.56
CA LYS A 24 6.25 6.87 7.14
C LYS A 24 5.18 5.92 7.69
N LEU A 25 5.37 4.61 7.57
CA LEU A 25 4.43 3.63 8.10
C LEU A 25 4.22 3.78 9.61
N THR A 26 5.30 3.95 10.38
CA THR A 26 5.22 4.15 11.84
C THR A 26 4.48 5.42 12.18
N ILE A 27 4.73 6.52 11.46
CA ILE A 27 4.02 7.79 11.65
C ILE A 27 2.53 7.63 11.34
N ASP A 28 2.19 7.05 10.18
CA ASP A 28 0.80 6.81 9.78
C ASP A 28 0.08 5.89 10.79
N PHE A 29 0.78 4.89 11.34
CA PHE A 29 0.28 4.05 12.41
C PHE A 29 -0.01 4.85 13.68
N ILE A 30 0.93 5.68 14.15
CA ILE A 30 0.75 6.52 15.35
C ILE A 30 -0.43 7.48 15.17
N ILE A 31 -0.54 8.13 14.00
CA ILE A 31 -1.65 9.04 13.68
C ILE A 31 -2.99 8.29 13.78
N ASN A 32 -3.10 7.13 13.13
CA ASN A 32 -4.32 6.33 13.16
C ASN A 32 -4.64 5.81 14.57
N PHE A 33 -3.62 5.37 15.31
CA PHE A 33 -3.76 4.90 16.68
C PHE A 33 -4.29 6.01 17.60
N GLU A 34 -3.68 7.19 17.59
CA GLU A 34 -4.11 8.34 18.39
C GLU A 34 -5.50 8.85 17.99
N ASN A 35 -5.82 8.87 16.69
CA ASN A 35 -7.16 9.23 16.21
C ASN A 35 -8.25 8.28 16.71
N ASN A 36 -7.96 6.98 16.79
CA ASN A 36 -8.88 6.01 17.36
C ASN A 36 -8.94 6.09 18.89
N LEU A 37 -7.80 6.36 19.54
CA LEU A 37 -7.71 6.54 21.00
C LEU A 37 -8.58 7.71 21.48
N ARG A 38 -8.71 8.78 20.69
CA ARG A 38 -9.60 9.93 20.98
C ARG A 38 -11.08 9.53 21.14
N LYS A 39 -11.52 8.42 20.55
CA LYS A 39 -12.90 7.94 20.67
C LYS A 39 -13.20 7.31 22.04
N LEU A 40 -12.17 7.06 22.85
CA LEU A 40 -12.31 6.45 24.17
C LEU A 40 -12.41 7.51 25.29
N PRO A 41 -12.96 7.16 26.46
CA PRO A 41 -12.95 8.01 27.66
C PRO A 41 -11.53 8.42 28.10
N PRO A 42 -11.30 9.67 28.55
CA PRO A 42 -9.97 10.19 28.88
C PRO A 42 -9.15 9.34 29.88
N ASP A 43 -9.83 8.77 30.88
CA ASP A 43 -9.28 7.89 31.91
C ASP A 43 -8.62 6.63 31.31
N LYS A 44 -9.19 6.08 30.23
CA LYS A 44 -8.67 4.90 29.55
C LYS A 44 -7.54 5.22 28.56
N ARG A 45 -7.48 6.45 28.03
CA ARG A 45 -6.49 6.85 27.01
C ARG A 45 -5.07 6.73 27.52
N VAL A 46 -4.81 7.23 28.74
CA VAL A 46 -3.46 7.23 29.33
C VAL A 46 -2.98 5.81 29.54
N MET A 47 -3.82 4.94 30.10
CA MET A 47 -3.48 3.54 30.32
C MET A 47 -3.15 2.82 29.01
N ILE A 48 -3.98 2.98 27.98
CA ILE A 48 -3.79 2.33 26.69
C ILE A 48 -2.53 2.86 25.99
N ARG A 49 -2.33 4.19 25.99
CA ARG A 49 -1.12 4.80 25.41
C ARG A 49 0.14 4.24 26.05
N ASN A 50 0.20 4.22 27.39
CA ASN A 50 1.38 3.72 28.12
C ASN A 50 1.67 2.24 27.80
N ARG A 51 0.63 1.41 27.68
CA ARG A 51 0.78 0.00 27.27
C ARG A 51 1.25 -0.15 25.83
N SER A 52 0.80 0.72 24.93
CA SER A 52 1.15 0.66 23.50
C SER A 52 2.53 1.25 23.17
N THR A 53 3.10 2.08 24.03
CA THR A 53 4.42 2.71 23.82
C THR A 53 5.52 1.70 23.52
N SER A 54 5.58 0.58 24.25
CA SER A 54 6.59 -0.46 24.02
C SER A 54 6.48 -1.10 22.64
N ILE A 55 5.24 -1.35 22.19
CA ILE A 55 4.94 -1.91 20.87
C ILE A 55 5.33 -0.91 19.79
N ILE A 56 4.89 0.36 19.91
CA ILE A 56 5.21 1.43 18.94
C ILE A 56 6.72 1.60 18.79
N ASN A 57 7.46 1.60 19.90
CA ASN A 57 8.92 1.75 19.89
C ASN A 57 9.64 0.55 19.25
N SER A 58 9.03 -0.63 19.21
CA SER A 58 9.58 -1.82 18.55
C SER A 58 9.29 -1.91 17.04
N ILE A 59 8.39 -1.08 16.50
CA ILE A 59 8.04 -1.13 15.06
C ILE A 59 9.25 -0.81 14.16
N PRO A 60 10.06 0.24 14.42
CA PRO A 60 11.20 0.57 13.55
C PRO A 60 12.28 -0.52 13.52
N SER A 61 12.49 -1.22 14.64
CA SER A 61 13.49 -2.29 14.77
C SER A 61 13.03 -3.62 14.16
N TYR A 62 11.73 -3.77 13.86
CA TYR A 62 11.22 -4.96 13.22
C TYR A 62 11.80 -5.14 11.81
N GLN A 63 12.40 -6.30 11.57
CA GLN A 63 12.90 -6.70 10.26
C GLN A 63 11.96 -7.77 9.68
N TYR A 64 11.24 -7.38 8.63
CA TYR A 64 10.42 -8.31 7.88
C TYR A 64 11.35 -9.24 7.05
N PRO A 65 11.08 -10.56 6.95
CA PRO A 65 11.89 -11.47 6.16
C PRO A 65 11.88 -11.05 4.68
N PHE A 66 13.01 -10.55 4.21
CA PHE A 66 13.15 -10.08 2.84
C PHE A 66 13.32 -11.27 1.89
N THR A 67 12.24 -11.72 1.26
CA THR A 67 12.27 -12.85 0.33
C THR A 67 12.50 -12.38 -1.11
N LYS A 68 12.93 -13.29 -2.00
CA LYS A 68 13.07 -13.01 -3.45
C LYS A 68 11.79 -12.43 -4.06
N THR A 69 10.62 -12.87 -3.59
CA THR A 69 9.31 -12.37 -4.00
C THR A 69 9.12 -10.88 -3.68
N HIS A 70 9.68 -10.38 -2.57
CA HIS A 70 9.57 -8.96 -2.20
C HIS A 70 10.30 -8.07 -3.20
N ASN A 71 11.53 -8.46 -3.56
CA ASN A 71 12.29 -7.77 -4.60
C ASN A 71 11.54 -7.74 -5.93
N LEU A 72 11.00 -8.89 -6.33
CA LEU A 72 10.23 -8.99 -7.56
C LEU A 72 9.01 -8.06 -7.54
N LEU A 73 8.24 -8.04 -6.46
CA LEU A 73 7.08 -7.15 -6.32
C LEU A 73 7.46 -5.67 -6.35
N LEU A 74 8.57 -5.29 -5.71
CA LEU A 74 9.05 -3.91 -5.74
C LEU A 74 9.52 -3.50 -7.14
N GLN A 75 10.22 -4.39 -7.84
CA GLN A 75 10.64 -4.15 -9.22
C GLN A 75 9.43 -4.02 -10.15
N LEU A 76 8.47 -4.95 -10.07
CA LEU A 76 7.24 -4.90 -10.86
C LEU A 76 6.44 -3.63 -10.60
N ASN A 77 6.36 -3.18 -9.35
CA ASN A 77 5.72 -1.91 -8.98
C ASN A 77 6.42 -0.71 -9.63
N MET A 78 7.76 -0.64 -9.57
CA MET A 78 8.54 0.43 -10.20
C MET A 78 8.37 0.42 -11.73
N THR A 79 8.52 -0.74 -12.37
CA THR A 79 8.34 -0.91 -13.81
C THR A 79 6.93 -0.51 -14.25
N THR A 80 5.91 -0.93 -13.50
CA THR A 80 4.52 -0.58 -13.79
C THR A 80 4.28 0.93 -13.65
N LYS A 81 4.80 1.57 -12.60
CA LYS A 81 4.69 3.02 -12.43
C LYS A 81 5.33 3.80 -13.58
N ASN A 82 6.53 3.41 -14.00
CA ASN A 82 7.21 4.05 -15.12
C ASN A 82 6.42 3.87 -16.42
N PHE A 83 5.95 2.65 -16.70
CA PHE A 83 5.12 2.37 -17.86
C PHE A 83 3.86 3.24 -17.90
N LEU A 84 3.14 3.36 -16.78
CA LEU A 84 1.94 4.21 -16.71
C LEU A 84 2.27 5.69 -16.87
N ASN A 85 3.41 6.14 -16.35
CA ASN A 85 3.85 7.52 -16.52
C ASN A 85 4.17 7.85 -17.98
N ASP A 86 4.77 6.90 -18.71
CA ASP A 86 5.11 7.05 -20.13
C ASP A 86 3.90 6.91 -21.06
N ASN A 87 2.79 6.32 -20.57
CA ASN A 87 1.58 6.01 -21.35
C ASN A 87 0.35 6.66 -20.70
N GLN A 88 0.32 7.99 -20.63
CA GLN A 88 -0.77 8.78 -20.00
C GLN A 88 -2.13 8.66 -20.71
N ASN A 89 -2.16 8.07 -21.90
CA ASN A 89 -3.37 7.74 -22.63
C ASN A 89 -4.05 6.46 -22.12
N LEU A 90 -3.46 5.72 -21.17
CA LEU A 90 -4.08 4.55 -20.56
C LEU A 90 -4.86 4.93 -19.29
N ILE A 91 -6.13 4.58 -19.25
CA ILE A 91 -6.97 4.66 -18.06
C ILE A 91 -6.99 3.28 -17.39
N ILE A 92 -6.56 3.22 -16.13
CA ILE A 92 -6.64 2.02 -15.31
C ILE A 92 -7.81 2.15 -14.35
N THR A 93 -8.77 1.24 -14.42
CA THR A 93 -9.96 1.25 -13.55
C THR A 93 -10.28 -0.14 -13.02
N ARG A 94 -11.13 -0.20 -11.99
CA ARG A 94 -11.65 -1.45 -11.43
C ARG A 94 -12.63 -2.08 -12.42
N ALA A 95 -12.62 -3.42 -12.52
CA ALA A 95 -13.61 -4.15 -13.31
C ALA A 95 -14.72 -4.74 -12.44
N ASP A 96 -15.90 -4.92 -13.03
CA ASP A 96 -17.10 -5.43 -12.34
C ASP A 96 -17.42 -6.91 -12.64
N LYS A 97 -16.63 -7.59 -13.50
CA LYS A 97 -16.92 -8.96 -13.97
C LYS A 97 -15.69 -9.87 -13.97
N GLY A 98 -15.25 -10.33 -12.79
CA GLY A 98 -14.19 -11.34 -12.63
C GLY A 98 -12.75 -10.84 -12.80
N ASN A 99 -12.53 -9.77 -13.56
CA ASN A 99 -11.26 -9.05 -13.60
C ASN A 99 -11.16 -8.06 -12.43
N ILE A 100 -9.98 -7.95 -11.83
CA ILE A 100 -9.73 -7.00 -10.74
C ILE A 100 -9.47 -5.58 -11.30
N THR A 101 -8.76 -5.49 -12.42
CA THR A 101 -8.33 -4.24 -13.06
C THR A 101 -8.53 -4.32 -14.58
N VAL A 102 -8.97 -3.24 -15.22
CA VAL A 102 -9.08 -3.07 -16.68
C VAL A 102 -8.26 -1.86 -17.12
N ALA A 103 -7.62 -1.99 -18.28
CA ALA A 103 -6.91 -0.90 -18.95
C ALA A 103 -7.71 -0.48 -20.20
N LEU A 104 -8.02 0.81 -20.31
CA LEU A 104 -8.76 1.41 -21.41
C LEU A 104 -7.87 2.43 -22.12
N ASP A 105 -8.05 2.54 -23.43
CA ASP A 105 -7.46 3.62 -24.22
C ASP A 105 -8.35 4.86 -24.08
N LYS A 106 -7.78 5.94 -23.55
CA LYS A 106 -8.48 7.19 -23.27
C LYS A 106 -9.11 7.78 -24.52
N ASP A 107 -8.39 7.74 -25.64
CA ASP A 107 -8.81 8.38 -26.89
C ASP A 107 -9.92 7.61 -27.60
N LYS A 108 -10.18 6.36 -27.19
CA LYS A 108 -11.29 5.53 -27.69
C LYS A 108 -12.48 5.49 -26.74
N TYR A 109 -12.27 5.83 -25.48
CA TYR A 109 -13.29 5.74 -24.44
C TYR A 109 -14.03 7.06 -24.22
N ILE A 110 -13.33 8.19 -24.39
CA ILE A 110 -13.88 9.55 -24.33
C ILE A 110 -14.14 10.03 -25.75
#